data_AF-A0A6I4V6T1-F1
#
_entry.id   AF-A0A6I4V6T1-F1
#
_cell.length_a   1.000
_cell.length_b   1.000
_cell.length_c   1.000
_cell.angle_alpha   90.00
_cell.angle_beta   90.00
_cell.angle_gamma   90.00
#
_symmetry.space_group_name_H-M   'P 1'
#
loop_
_entity.id
_entity.type
_entity.pdbx_description
1 polymer ?
#
loop_
_entity_poly.entity_id
_entity_poly.type
_entity_poly.pdbx_seq_one_letter_code
_entity_poly.pdbx_strand_id
1 'polypeptide(L)'
;MKEIEGSEANNPAALESVRTVAGKADAAFYAYMNAPRLPGEDAEADAYRQAYQAYRQQGLQPLIEAAEAHDQLRFKNQIANVVRLDRQYEIILDPVLAQHEAYAKKLNIDAQSHFTSGITLLAIFGILFFAIIMAIYLFMKRYVLSPLNDAQAHCKLIAAGVLDSAVPVKAGSRSEIQQLMALMASLEQMRSALTAIILQVRDSTRSVSGASQEIAAGNIDLASRTEQQAAALTETAASMEQLGATVKQNTENVFEACRLTSEAVKNAESGEKVSQEVVVSDGAD
;
A
#
# COMPACT_ATOMS: atom_id res chain seq x y z
N MET A 1 56.38 -38.56 61.13
CA MET A 1 57.01 -39.09 62.37
C MET A 1 57.06 -37.95 63.38
N LYS A 2 55.93 -37.73 64.06
CA LYS A 2 55.80 -36.88 65.24
C LYS A 2 54.64 -37.46 66.04
N GLU A 3 54.99 -37.97 67.21
CA GLU A 3 54.14 -38.41 68.35
C GLU A 3 52.69 -38.77 68.03
N ILE A 4 52.45 -40.06 67.80
CA ILE A 4 51.17 -40.70 68.15
C ILE A 4 51.52 -41.80 69.15
N GLU A 5 52.04 -41.40 70.30
CA GLU A 5 52.19 -42.27 71.45
C GLU A 5 50.84 -42.36 72.17
N GLY A 6 50.22 -43.53 72.07
CA GLY A 6 49.57 -44.18 73.22
C GLY A 6 48.16 -43.77 73.66
N SER A 7 47.54 -42.66 73.20
CA SER A 7 46.26 -42.22 73.80
C SER A 7 45.04 -42.04 72.87
N GLU A 8 45.18 -42.02 71.54
CA GLU A 8 44.01 -41.82 70.65
C GLU A 8 43.41 -43.10 70.06
N ALA A 9 44.16 -44.22 70.09
CA ALA A 9 43.65 -45.52 69.66
C ALA A 9 42.58 -46.11 70.60
N ASN A 10 42.28 -45.43 71.71
CA ASN A 10 41.41 -45.89 72.79
C ASN A 10 40.08 -45.13 72.88
N ASN A 11 39.74 -44.33 71.87
CA ASN A 11 38.49 -43.57 71.85
C ASN A 11 37.42 -44.34 71.04
N PRO A 12 36.34 -44.85 71.66
CA PRO A 12 35.27 -45.55 70.94
C PRO A 12 34.64 -44.71 69.82
N ALA A 13 34.63 -43.39 69.98
CA ALA A 13 34.19 -42.45 68.95
C ALA A 13 35.08 -42.45 67.69
N ALA A 14 36.38 -42.74 67.83
CA ALA A 14 37.29 -42.82 66.68
C ALA A 14 37.03 -44.09 65.84
N LEU A 15 36.83 -45.24 66.48
CA LEU A 15 36.46 -46.48 65.78
C LEU A 15 35.11 -46.37 65.07
N GLU A 16 34.14 -45.71 65.71
CA GLU A 16 32.84 -45.42 65.10
C GLU A 16 32.95 -44.50 63.88
N SER A 17 33.81 -43.47 63.94
CA SER A 17 34.08 -42.60 62.81
C SER A 17 34.72 -43.34 61.63
N VAL A 18 35.66 -44.24 61.90
CA VAL A 18 36.31 -45.08 60.86
C VAL A 18 35.31 -46.02 60.21
N ARG A 19 34.44 -46.67 60.99
CA ARG A 19 33.34 -47.51 60.47
C ARG A 19 32.38 -46.70 59.60
N THR A 20 32.06 -45.47 60.00
CA THR A 20 31.17 -44.58 59.25
C THR A 20 31.79 -44.17 57.91
N VAL A 21 33.07 -43.77 57.90
CA VAL A 21 33.78 -43.39 56.68
C VAL A 21 33.91 -44.58 55.74
N ALA A 22 34.25 -45.76 56.27
CA ALA A 22 34.33 -46.97 55.48
C ALA A 22 32.98 -47.38 54.88
N GLY A 23 31.88 -47.22 55.63
CA GLY A 23 30.52 -47.44 55.11
C GLY A 23 30.12 -46.45 53.99
N LYS A 24 30.57 -45.20 54.07
CA LYS A 24 30.38 -44.22 52.97
C LYS A 24 31.18 -44.61 51.72
N ALA A 25 32.41 -45.10 51.90
CA ALA A 25 33.22 -45.62 50.78
C ALA A 25 32.55 -46.83 50.13
N ASP A 26 32.00 -47.76 50.93
CA ASP A 26 31.25 -48.93 50.43
C ASP A 26 30.02 -48.47 49.63
N ALA A 27 29.26 -47.51 50.15
CA ALA A 27 28.10 -46.96 49.45
C ALA A 27 28.48 -46.27 48.12
N ALA A 28 29.56 -45.47 48.10
CA ALA A 28 30.05 -44.83 46.88
C ALA A 28 30.53 -45.85 45.84
N PHE A 29 31.22 -46.91 46.29
CA PHE A 29 31.64 -48.02 45.44
C PHE A 29 30.45 -48.74 44.79
N TYR A 30 29.43 -49.09 45.57
CA TYR A 30 28.23 -49.73 45.03
C TYR A 30 27.42 -48.80 44.12
N ALA A 31 27.36 -47.50 44.43
CA ALA A 31 26.71 -46.52 43.56
C ALA A 31 27.39 -46.44 42.19
N TYR A 32 28.73 -46.44 42.15
CA TYR A 32 29.50 -46.52 40.91
C TYR A 32 29.26 -47.85 40.16
N MET A 33 29.32 -48.99 40.86
CA MET A 33 29.13 -50.31 40.23
C MET A 33 27.72 -50.51 39.64
N ASN A 34 26.72 -49.83 40.19
CA ASN A 34 25.34 -49.89 39.73
C ASN A 34 25.00 -48.83 38.66
N ALA A 35 25.89 -47.87 38.42
CA ALA A 35 25.69 -46.85 37.39
C ALA A 35 25.84 -47.45 35.98
N PRO A 36 25.19 -46.86 34.96
CA PRO A 36 25.43 -47.25 33.57
C PRO A 36 26.92 -47.10 33.21
N ARG A 37 27.54 -48.18 32.74
CA ARG A 37 28.95 -48.20 32.34
C ARG A 37 29.18 -47.38 31.08
N LEU A 38 30.33 -46.72 31.01
CA LEU A 38 30.79 -46.07 29.78
C LEU A 38 31.28 -47.11 28.75
N PRO A 39 31.23 -46.78 27.45
CA PRO A 39 31.79 -47.63 26.41
C PRO A 39 33.30 -47.88 26.64
N GLY A 40 33.69 -49.14 26.82
CA GLY A 40 35.09 -49.54 27.02
C GLY A 40 35.58 -49.54 28.47
N GLU A 41 34.70 -49.25 29.44
CA GLU A 41 35.04 -49.18 30.87
C GLU A 41 35.06 -50.56 31.56
N ASP A 42 34.55 -51.62 30.92
CA ASP A 42 34.34 -52.92 31.57
C ASP A 42 35.60 -53.50 32.25
N ALA A 43 36.75 -53.40 31.59
CA ALA A 43 38.03 -53.89 32.12
C ALA A 43 38.53 -53.04 33.30
N GLU A 44 38.36 -51.72 33.23
CA GLU A 44 38.80 -50.79 34.29
C GLU A 44 37.89 -50.87 35.51
N ALA A 45 36.57 -50.99 35.30
CA ALA A 45 35.59 -51.20 36.36
C ALA A 45 35.82 -52.52 37.10
N ASP A 46 36.14 -53.60 36.38
CA ASP A 46 36.42 -54.89 37.01
C ASP A 46 37.77 -54.89 37.76
N ALA A 47 38.80 -54.21 37.23
CA ALA A 47 40.06 -53.99 37.95
C ALA A 47 39.85 -53.15 39.23
N TYR A 48 39.05 -52.09 39.14
CA TYR A 48 38.67 -51.24 40.26
C TYR A 48 37.89 -52.03 41.33
N ARG A 49 36.97 -52.91 40.92
CA ARG A 49 36.26 -53.83 41.83
C ARG A 49 37.23 -54.68 42.63
N GLN A 50 38.19 -55.31 41.96
CA GLN A 50 39.17 -56.19 42.62
C GLN A 50 40.07 -55.40 43.58
N ALA A 51 40.55 -54.23 43.16
CA ALA A 51 41.40 -53.37 43.97
C ALA A 51 40.68 -52.86 45.23
N TYR A 52 39.43 -52.42 45.08
CA TYR A 52 38.61 -51.98 46.22
C TYR A 52 38.32 -53.14 47.20
N GLN A 53 37.96 -54.32 46.70
CA GLN A 53 37.71 -55.49 47.54
C GLN A 53 38.98 -55.93 48.29
N ALA A 54 40.13 -55.93 47.62
CA ALA A 54 41.41 -56.24 48.27
C ALA A 54 41.76 -55.21 49.35
N TYR A 55 41.63 -53.91 49.05
CA TYR A 55 41.85 -52.84 50.03
C TYR A 55 40.91 -52.95 51.23
N ARG A 56 39.62 -53.23 51.00
CA ARG A 56 38.60 -53.36 52.04
C ARG A 56 38.79 -54.59 52.91
N GLN A 57 38.91 -55.77 52.30
CA GLN A 57 38.91 -57.06 53.00
C GLN A 57 40.28 -57.47 53.52
N GLN A 58 41.36 -57.13 52.81
CA GLN A 58 42.72 -57.55 53.16
C GLN A 58 43.51 -56.43 53.85
N GLY A 59 43.06 -55.17 53.74
CA GLY A 59 43.69 -53.99 54.33
C GLY A 59 42.91 -53.46 55.53
N LEU A 60 41.80 -52.76 55.25
CA LEU A 60 41.03 -52.00 56.24
C LEU A 60 40.31 -52.88 57.28
N GLN A 61 39.68 -53.98 56.85
CA GLN A 61 38.91 -54.83 57.75
C GLN A 61 39.78 -55.48 58.86
N PRO A 62 40.94 -56.11 58.56
CA PRO A 62 41.83 -56.64 59.60
C PRO A 62 42.46 -55.54 60.46
N LEU A 63 42.62 -54.33 59.93
CA LEU A 63 43.14 -53.18 60.69
C LEU A 63 42.10 -52.70 61.73
N ILE A 64 40.83 -52.62 61.33
CA ILE A 64 39.71 -52.29 62.23
C ILE A 64 39.56 -53.38 63.30
N GLU A 65 39.60 -54.66 62.91
CA GLU A 65 39.54 -55.80 63.85
C GLU A 65 40.71 -55.81 64.84
N ALA A 66 41.93 -55.51 64.39
CA ALA A 66 43.10 -55.40 65.28
C ALA A 66 42.96 -54.21 66.25
N ALA A 67 42.35 -53.11 65.82
CA ALA A 67 42.08 -51.95 66.67
C ALA A 67 40.99 -52.26 67.72
N GLU A 68 39.95 -53.02 67.34
CA GLU A 68 38.88 -53.48 68.23
C GLU A 68 39.34 -54.53 69.24
N ALA A 69 40.24 -55.43 68.82
CA ALA A 69 40.87 -56.41 69.71
C ALA A 69 41.99 -55.81 70.59
N HIS A 70 42.24 -54.50 70.48
CA HIS A 70 43.32 -53.77 71.15
C HIS A 70 44.73 -54.38 70.91
N ASP A 71 44.93 -55.06 69.78
CA ASP A 71 46.19 -55.70 69.43
C ASP A 71 47.11 -54.73 68.70
N GLN A 72 47.90 -53.98 69.46
CA GLN A 72 48.82 -52.96 68.92
C GLN A 72 49.87 -53.54 67.98
N LEU A 73 50.28 -54.81 68.15
CA LEU A 73 51.33 -55.42 67.35
C LEU A 73 50.78 -55.79 65.97
N ARG A 74 49.59 -56.43 65.93
CA ARG A 74 48.89 -56.71 64.66
C ARG A 74 48.48 -55.42 63.95
N PHE A 75 48.01 -54.41 64.69
CA PHE A 75 47.67 -53.11 64.13
C PHE A 75 48.88 -52.46 63.44
N LYS A 76 50.02 -52.33 64.12
CA LYS A 76 51.25 -51.73 63.56
C LYS A 76 51.77 -52.48 62.33
N ASN A 77 51.75 -53.81 62.35
CA ASN A 77 52.20 -54.62 61.22
C ASN A 77 51.25 -54.51 60.00
N GLN A 78 49.96 -54.33 60.24
CA GLN A 78 48.95 -54.21 59.19
C GLN A 78 48.97 -52.85 58.48
N ILE A 79 49.47 -51.78 59.11
CA ILE A 79 49.58 -50.43 58.50
C ILE A 79 50.37 -50.47 57.18
N ALA A 80 51.50 -51.18 57.14
CA ALA A 80 52.31 -51.28 55.93
C ALA A 80 51.57 -51.96 54.77
N ASN A 81 50.74 -52.96 55.07
CA ASN A 81 49.92 -53.64 54.07
C ASN A 81 48.77 -52.75 53.59
N VAL A 82 48.12 -52.01 54.50
CA VAL A 82 47.06 -51.05 54.16
C VAL A 82 47.59 -49.97 53.23
N VAL A 83 48.73 -49.34 53.54
CA VAL A 83 49.35 -48.31 52.68
C VAL A 83 49.71 -48.85 51.30
N ARG A 84 50.16 -50.10 51.21
CA ARG A 84 50.45 -50.74 49.91
C ARG A 84 49.18 -50.97 49.09
N LEU A 85 48.12 -51.48 49.72
CA LEU A 85 46.84 -51.73 49.06
C LEU A 85 46.14 -50.41 48.68
N ASP A 86 46.27 -49.38 49.50
CA ASP A 86 45.78 -48.01 49.24
C ASP A 86 46.39 -47.46 47.95
N ARG A 87 47.72 -47.53 47.81
CA ARG A 87 48.42 -47.11 46.58
C ARG A 87 48.00 -47.93 45.36
N GLN A 88 47.83 -49.25 45.49
CA GLN A 88 47.38 -50.09 44.39
C GLN A 88 45.95 -49.74 43.95
N TYR A 89 45.09 -49.43 44.92
CA TYR A 89 43.74 -48.95 44.68
C TYR A 89 43.75 -47.58 43.98
N GLU A 90 44.56 -46.63 44.46
CA GLU A 90 44.68 -45.28 43.88
C GLU A 90 45.15 -45.31 42.41
N ILE A 91 46.16 -46.13 42.09
CA ILE A 91 46.66 -46.32 40.70
C ILE A 91 45.55 -46.77 39.74
N ILE A 92 44.59 -47.55 40.23
CA ILE A 92 43.47 -48.09 39.42
C ILE A 92 42.27 -47.15 39.42
N LEU A 93 42.06 -46.38 40.50
CA LEU A 93 40.98 -45.40 40.62
C LEU A 93 41.22 -44.16 39.74
N ASP A 94 42.47 -43.69 39.62
CA ASP A 94 42.81 -42.47 38.87
C ASP A 94 42.36 -42.50 37.40
N PRO A 95 42.65 -43.57 36.61
CA PRO A 95 42.17 -43.67 35.23
C PRO A 95 40.65 -43.65 35.11
N VAL A 96 39.95 -44.35 36.02
CA VAL A 96 38.48 -44.40 36.05
C VAL A 96 37.90 -43.01 36.29
N LEU A 97 38.41 -42.28 37.28
CA LEU A 97 37.97 -40.91 37.57
C LEU A 97 38.25 -39.97 36.39
N ALA A 98 39.45 -40.08 35.79
CA ALA A 98 39.81 -39.26 34.63
C ALA A 98 38.92 -39.53 33.41
N GLN A 99 38.54 -40.79 33.17
CA GLN A 99 37.63 -41.17 32.08
C GLN A 99 36.23 -40.58 32.29
N HIS A 100 35.69 -40.67 33.51
CA HIS A 100 34.40 -40.08 33.86
C HIS A 100 34.40 -38.56 33.76
N GLU A 101 35.49 -37.90 34.21
CA GLU A 101 35.62 -36.45 34.10
C GLU A 101 35.68 -36.00 32.63
N ALA A 102 36.45 -36.73 31.80
CA ALA A 102 36.54 -36.46 30.37
C ALA A 102 35.19 -36.65 29.66
N TYR A 103 34.46 -37.70 30.01
CA TYR A 103 33.12 -37.95 29.46
C TYR A 103 32.09 -36.91 29.91
N ALA A 104 32.09 -36.52 31.19
CA ALA A 104 31.23 -35.46 31.70
C ALA A 104 31.50 -34.12 31.00
N LYS A 105 32.78 -33.78 30.79
CA LYS A 105 33.19 -32.60 30.01
C LYS A 105 32.69 -32.68 28.57
N LYS A 106 32.86 -33.82 27.91
CA LYS A 106 32.39 -34.04 26.54
C LYS A 106 30.87 -33.88 26.43
N LEU A 107 30.11 -34.50 27.33
CA LEU A 107 28.65 -34.40 27.37
C LEU A 107 28.19 -32.94 27.55
N ASN A 108 28.87 -32.18 28.40
CA ASN A 108 28.56 -30.76 28.61
C ASN A 108 28.88 -29.91 27.36
N ILE A 109 30.00 -30.18 26.68
CA ILE A 109 30.38 -29.51 25.43
C ILE A 109 29.38 -29.85 24.31
N ASP A 110 29.02 -31.12 24.16
CA ASP A 110 28.05 -31.59 23.16
C ASP A 110 26.68 -30.94 23.41
N ALA A 111 26.22 -30.89 24.67
CA ALA A 111 24.99 -30.21 25.05
C ALA A 111 25.02 -28.70 24.70
N GLN A 112 26.13 -28.02 24.96
CA GLN A 112 26.31 -26.61 24.63
C GLN A 112 26.36 -26.36 23.11
N SER A 113 26.99 -27.26 22.35
CA SER A 113 27.03 -27.22 20.89
C SER A 113 25.64 -27.37 20.27
N HIS A 114 24.83 -28.29 20.78
CA HIS A 114 23.45 -28.46 20.34
C HIS A 114 22.58 -27.25 20.66
N PHE A 115 22.75 -26.65 21.84
CA PHE A 115 22.01 -25.45 22.23
C PHE A 115 22.35 -24.24 21.36
N THR A 116 23.65 -23.99 21.12
CA THR A 116 24.11 -22.89 20.26
C THR A 116 23.71 -23.06 18.80
N SER A 117 23.76 -24.30 18.29
CA SER A 117 23.26 -24.64 16.95
C SER A 117 21.76 -24.40 16.82
N GLY A 118 20.98 -24.75 17.85
CA GLY A 118 19.54 -24.48 17.89
C GLY A 118 19.19 -22.99 17.86
N ILE A 119 19.87 -22.17 18.67
CA ILE A 119 19.69 -20.71 18.67
C ILE A 119 20.08 -20.11 17.32
N THR A 120 21.19 -20.57 16.73
CA THR A 120 21.65 -20.07 15.42
C THR A 120 20.63 -20.38 14.33
N LEU A 121 20.06 -21.60 14.33
CA LEU A 121 19.01 -21.99 13.39
C LEU A 121 17.74 -21.14 13.57
N LEU A 122 17.31 -20.91 14.81
CA LEU A 122 16.18 -20.03 15.13
C LEU A 122 16.44 -18.59 14.67
N ALA A 123 17.64 -18.07 14.87
CA ALA A 123 18.02 -16.73 14.41
C ALA A 123 17.99 -16.63 12.88
N ILE A 124 18.49 -17.65 12.16
CA ILE A 124 18.42 -17.70 10.69
C ILE A 124 16.96 -17.72 10.21
N PHE A 125 16.10 -18.54 10.82
CA PHE A 125 14.68 -18.56 10.48
C PHE A 125 13.99 -17.23 10.80
N GLY A 126 14.35 -16.59 11.92
CA GLY A 126 13.85 -15.26 12.27
C GLY A 126 14.23 -14.22 11.23
N ILE A 127 15.51 -14.19 10.80
CA ILE A 127 15.98 -13.28 9.75
C ILE A 127 15.29 -13.56 8.42
N LEU A 128 15.17 -14.83 8.02
CA LEU A 128 14.48 -15.23 6.80
C LEU A 128 13.01 -14.80 6.83
N PHE A 129 12.32 -15.00 7.94
CA PHE A 129 10.93 -14.60 8.14
C PHE A 129 10.76 -13.09 8.01
N PHE A 130 11.62 -12.30 8.66
CA PHE A 130 11.64 -10.84 8.50
C PHE A 130 11.95 -10.41 7.06
N ALA A 131 12.88 -11.08 6.40
CA ALA A 131 13.23 -10.80 5.00
C ALA A 131 12.04 -11.06 4.06
N ILE A 132 11.30 -12.16 4.28
CA ILE A 132 10.09 -12.48 3.51
C ILE A 132 9.00 -11.43 3.75
N ILE A 133 8.74 -11.05 5.00
CA ILE A 133 7.76 -9.99 5.32
C ILE A 133 8.16 -8.68 4.65
N MET A 134 9.43 -8.29 4.74
CA MET A 134 9.94 -7.07 4.11
C MET A 134 9.80 -7.14 2.58
N ALA A 135 10.11 -8.29 1.96
CA ALA A 135 9.94 -8.49 0.53
C ALA A 135 8.47 -8.37 0.11
N ILE A 136 7.54 -8.99 0.85
CA ILE A 136 6.08 -8.89 0.60
C ILE A 136 5.62 -7.44 0.76
N TYR A 137 6.07 -6.74 1.80
CA TYR A 137 5.73 -5.33 2.03
C TYR A 137 6.21 -4.44 0.87
N LEU A 138 7.47 -4.59 0.44
CA LEU A 138 8.01 -3.84 -0.69
C LEU A 138 7.28 -4.17 -2.00
N PHE A 139 6.95 -5.44 -2.22
CA PHE A 139 6.19 -5.88 -3.38
C PHE A 139 4.78 -5.26 -3.37
N MET A 140 4.05 -5.37 -2.27
CA MET A 140 2.70 -4.82 -2.14
C MET A 140 2.69 -3.30 -2.29
N LYS A 141 3.66 -2.60 -1.68
CA LYS A 141 3.82 -1.14 -1.84
C LYS A 141 4.04 -0.74 -3.30
N ARG A 142 4.92 -1.46 -4.02
CA ARG A 142 5.31 -1.12 -5.39
C ARG A 142 4.25 -1.49 -6.43
N TYR A 143 3.61 -2.65 -6.28
CA TYR A 143 2.71 -3.20 -7.30
C TYR A 143 1.23 -2.94 -7.04
N VAL A 144 0.82 -2.68 -5.80
CA VAL A 144 -0.61 -2.48 -5.45
C VAL A 144 -0.87 -1.05 -4.96
N LEU A 145 -0.16 -0.59 -3.93
CA LEU A 145 -0.45 0.74 -3.34
C LEU A 145 -0.01 1.90 -4.25
N SER A 146 1.16 1.80 -4.88
CA SER A 146 1.65 2.89 -5.74
C SER A 146 0.70 3.20 -6.89
N PRO A 147 0.28 2.22 -7.73
CA PRO A 147 -0.61 2.55 -8.83
C PRO A 147 -2.02 2.91 -8.35
N LEU A 148 -2.47 2.44 -7.18
CA LEU A 148 -3.74 2.91 -6.61
C LEU A 148 -3.69 4.41 -6.24
N ASN A 149 -2.57 4.87 -5.68
CA ASN A 149 -2.36 6.30 -5.43
C ASN A 149 -2.28 7.11 -6.73
N ASP A 150 -1.62 6.59 -7.77
CA ASP A 150 -1.57 7.24 -9.08
C ASP A 150 -2.97 7.34 -9.69
N ALA A 151 -3.80 6.28 -9.58
CA ALA A 151 -5.18 6.27 -10.04
C ALA A 151 -6.02 7.33 -9.30
N GLN A 152 -5.86 7.43 -7.98
CA GLN A 152 -6.53 8.46 -7.19
C GLN A 152 -6.11 9.87 -7.64
N ALA A 153 -4.83 10.09 -7.93
CA ALA A 153 -4.33 11.37 -8.41
C ALA A 153 -4.95 11.74 -9.78
N HIS A 154 -5.01 10.79 -10.72
CA HIS A 154 -5.66 11.01 -12.01
C HIS A 154 -7.17 11.27 -11.87
N CYS A 155 -7.88 10.56 -10.99
CA CYS A 155 -9.28 10.85 -10.69
C CYS A 155 -9.48 12.28 -10.17
N LYS A 156 -8.59 12.78 -9.31
CA LYS A 156 -8.64 14.18 -8.82
C LYS A 156 -8.41 15.18 -9.96
N LEU A 157 -7.49 14.91 -10.87
CA LEU A 157 -7.26 15.76 -12.05
C LEU A 157 -8.48 15.81 -12.96
N ILE A 158 -9.07 14.64 -13.28
CA ILE A 158 -10.29 14.53 -14.08
C ILE A 158 -11.44 15.29 -13.40
N ALA A 159 -11.61 15.12 -12.08
CA ALA A 159 -12.64 15.84 -11.31
C ALA A 159 -12.43 17.36 -11.29
N ALA A 160 -11.17 17.82 -11.40
CA ALA A 160 -10.83 19.23 -11.55
C ALA A 160 -10.95 19.75 -13.00
N GLY A 161 -11.34 18.90 -13.96
CA GLY A 161 -11.43 19.25 -15.38
C GLY A 161 -10.09 19.29 -16.10
N VAL A 162 -9.00 18.86 -15.46
CA VAL A 162 -7.67 18.79 -16.05
C VAL A 162 -7.52 17.43 -16.75
N LEU A 163 -7.61 17.46 -18.07
CA LEU A 163 -7.61 16.26 -18.94
C LEU A 163 -6.36 16.18 -19.84
N ASP A 164 -5.38 17.06 -19.66
CA ASP A 164 -4.17 17.14 -20.50
C ASP A 164 -3.19 15.97 -20.30
N SER A 165 -3.25 15.33 -19.14
CA SER A 165 -2.31 14.31 -18.71
C SER A 165 -2.84 12.91 -19.00
N ALA A 166 -2.20 12.21 -19.94
CA ALA A 166 -2.53 10.82 -20.24
C ALA A 166 -2.24 9.89 -19.05
N VAL A 167 -3.11 8.93 -18.80
CA VAL A 167 -2.91 7.91 -17.76
C VAL A 167 -1.95 6.85 -18.31
N PRO A 168 -0.81 6.58 -17.64
CA PRO A 168 0.19 5.64 -18.14
C PRO A 168 -0.30 4.19 -18.02
N VAL A 169 -0.79 3.61 -19.12
CA VAL A 169 -1.17 2.19 -19.20
C VAL A 169 0.04 1.37 -19.67
N LYS A 170 0.65 0.60 -18.75
CA LYS A 170 1.71 -0.36 -19.12
C LYS A 170 1.08 -1.67 -19.60
N ALA A 171 1.48 -2.17 -20.76
CA ALA A 171 1.05 -3.48 -21.25
C ALA A 171 2.07 -4.54 -20.83
N GLY A 172 1.66 -5.58 -20.06
CA GLY A 172 2.50 -6.78 -19.92
C GLY A 172 2.57 -7.47 -18.55
N SER A 173 1.46 -7.74 -17.86
CA SER A 173 1.49 -8.66 -16.71
C SER A 173 0.23 -9.52 -16.67
N ARG A 174 0.39 -10.84 -16.48
CA ARG A 174 -0.66 -11.88 -16.48
C ARG A 174 -1.18 -12.23 -15.06
N SER A 175 -1.01 -11.37 -14.06
CA SER A 175 -1.39 -11.63 -12.65
C SER A 175 -2.55 -10.74 -12.18
N GLU A 176 -2.94 -10.80 -10.91
CA GLU A 176 -3.92 -9.87 -10.29
C GLU A 176 -3.55 -8.38 -10.51
N ILE A 177 -2.28 -8.08 -10.80
CA ILE A 177 -1.80 -6.76 -11.26
C ILE A 177 -2.54 -6.30 -12.53
N GLN A 178 -3.05 -7.21 -13.34
CA GLN A 178 -3.82 -6.91 -14.54
C GLN A 178 -5.18 -6.28 -14.24
N GLN A 179 -5.83 -6.60 -13.12
CA GLN A 179 -7.08 -5.90 -12.74
C GLN A 179 -6.80 -4.44 -12.41
N LEU A 180 -5.65 -4.16 -11.79
CA LEU A 180 -5.23 -2.81 -11.45
C LEU A 180 -4.76 -2.03 -12.69
N MET A 181 -4.15 -2.71 -13.67
CA MET A 181 -3.90 -2.11 -14.99
C MET A 181 -5.18 -1.91 -15.81
N ALA A 182 -6.18 -2.78 -15.66
CA ALA A 182 -7.50 -2.59 -16.27
C ALA A 182 -8.24 -1.38 -15.69
N LEU A 183 -8.02 -1.07 -14.39
CA LEU A 183 -8.49 0.17 -13.79
C LEU A 183 -7.85 1.40 -14.46
N MET A 184 -6.53 1.41 -14.63
CA MET A 184 -5.83 2.49 -15.33
C MET A 184 -6.30 2.66 -16.78
N ALA A 185 -6.51 1.54 -17.49
CA ALA A 185 -7.05 1.57 -18.85
C ALA A 185 -8.47 2.14 -18.89
N SER A 186 -9.33 1.77 -17.94
CA SER A 186 -10.68 2.34 -17.80
C SER A 186 -10.64 3.85 -17.50
N LEU A 187 -9.71 4.31 -16.66
CA LEU A 187 -9.51 5.73 -16.38
C LEU A 187 -9.06 6.50 -17.63
N GLU A 188 -8.16 5.94 -18.43
CA GLU A 188 -7.74 6.55 -19.69
C GLU A 188 -8.89 6.63 -20.70
N GLN A 189 -9.69 5.57 -20.80
CA GLN A 189 -10.88 5.56 -21.65
C GLN A 189 -11.89 6.64 -21.22
N MET A 190 -12.11 6.80 -19.91
CA MET A 190 -12.97 7.84 -19.36
C MET A 190 -12.41 9.24 -19.66
N ARG A 191 -11.11 9.47 -19.45
CA ARG A 191 -10.44 10.74 -19.77
C ARG A 191 -10.59 11.09 -21.25
N SER A 192 -10.35 10.12 -22.14
CA SER A 192 -10.47 10.28 -23.58
C SER A 192 -11.90 10.62 -24.02
N ALA A 193 -12.89 9.89 -23.50
CA ALA A 193 -14.31 10.14 -23.80
C ALA A 193 -14.75 11.54 -23.33
N LEU A 194 -14.36 11.96 -22.12
CA LEU A 194 -14.64 13.31 -21.61
C LEU A 194 -14.00 14.39 -22.47
N THR A 195 -12.75 14.18 -22.89
CA THR A 195 -12.04 15.11 -23.78
C THR A 195 -12.79 15.26 -25.12
N ALA A 196 -13.23 14.16 -25.71
CA ALA A 196 -13.99 14.17 -26.96
C ALA A 196 -15.32 14.92 -26.82
N ILE A 197 -16.06 14.69 -25.72
CA ILE A 197 -17.32 15.40 -25.43
C ILE A 197 -17.07 16.91 -25.31
N ILE A 198 -16.04 17.33 -24.58
CA ILE A 198 -15.72 18.76 -24.40
C ILE A 198 -15.33 19.41 -25.74
N LEU A 199 -14.55 18.72 -26.58
CA LEU A 199 -14.22 19.21 -27.92
C LEU A 199 -15.46 19.38 -28.79
N GLN A 200 -16.36 18.39 -28.78
CA GLN A 200 -17.62 18.43 -29.54
C GLN A 200 -18.52 19.60 -29.09
N VAL A 201 -18.62 19.82 -27.78
CA VAL A 201 -19.37 20.96 -27.22
C VAL A 201 -18.74 22.27 -27.67
N ARG A 202 -17.41 22.41 -27.57
CA ARG A 202 -16.69 23.63 -27.98
C ARG A 202 -16.91 23.95 -29.46
N ASP A 203 -16.85 22.95 -30.32
CA ASP A 203 -17.03 23.15 -31.77
C ASP A 203 -18.49 23.49 -32.11
N SER A 204 -19.46 22.90 -31.40
CA SER A 204 -20.86 23.26 -31.50
C SER A 204 -21.11 24.71 -31.03
N THR A 205 -20.51 25.15 -29.93
CA THR A 205 -20.59 26.54 -29.45
C THR A 205 -19.99 27.53 -30.45
N ARG A 206 -18.87 27.18 -31.11
CA ARG A 206 -18.31 28.01 -32.18
C ARG A 206 -19.26 28.14 -33.37
N SER A 207 -19.88 27.04 -33.79
CA SER A 207 -20.86 27.05 -34.87
C SER A 207 -22.06 27.93 -34.54
N VAL A 208 -22.62 27.79 -33.33
CA VAL A 208 -23.73 28.64 -32.84
C VAL A 208 -23.32 30.11 -32.78
N SER A 209 -22.11 30.41 -32.30
CA SER A 209 -21.59 31.78 -32.26
C SER A 209 -21.45 32.38 -33.66
N GLY A 210 -20.97 31.61 -34.64
CA GLY A 210 -20.88 32.03 -36.04
C GLY A 210 -22.26 32.31 -36.65
N ALA A 211 -23.19 31.36 -36.51
CA ALA A 211 -24.57 31.54 -36.98
C ALA A 211 -25.26 32.74 -36.32
N SER A 212 -25.00 33.00 -35.03
CA SER A 212 -25.55 34.16 -34.33
C SER A 212 -25.00 35.48 -34.88
N GLN A 213 -23.72 35.51 -35.28
CA GLN A 213 -23.12 36.68 -35.95
C GLN A 213 -23.73 36.90 -37.35
N GLU A 214 -23.96 35.83 -38.11
CA GLU A 214 -24.64 35.92 -39.41
C GLU A 214 -26.08 36.42 -39.27
N ILE A 215 -26.85 35.93 -38.29
CA ILE A 215 -28.21 36.42 -38.01
C ILE A 215 -28.18 37.91 -37.63
N ALA A 216 -27.22 38.33 -36.79
CA ALA A 216 -27.08 39.74 -36.42
C ALA A 216 -26.79 40.62 -37.64
N ALA A 217 -25.88 40.20 -38.52
CA ALA A 217 -25.59 40.89 -39.76
C ALA A 217 -26.81 40.95 -40.70
N GLY A 218 -27.55 39.83 -40.83
CA GLY A 218 -28.79 39.76 -41.62
C GLY A 218 -29.90 40.67 -41.08
N ASN A 219 -30.03 40.79 -39.76
CA ASN A 219 -30.99 41.72 -39.15
C ASN A 219 -30.63 43.18 -39.41
N ILE A 220 -29.34 43.53 -39.44
CA ILE A 220 -28.89 44.88 -39.80
C ILE A 220 -29.25 45.20 -41.26
N ASP A 221 -28.99 44.28 -42.20
CA ASP A 221 -29.37 44.45 -43.60
C ASP A 221 -30.90 44.57 -43.78
N LEU A 222 -31.66 43.70 -43.10
CA LEU A 222 -33.12 43.75 -43.15
C LEU A 222 -33.66 45.06 -42.56
N ALA A 223 -33.11 45.53 -41.44
CA ALA A 223 -33.47 46.80 -40.85
C ALA A 223 -33.19 47.96 -41.82
N SER A 224 -32.01 47.99 -42.45
CA SER A 224 -31.65 48.99 -43.46
C SER A 224 -32.61 48.99 -44.66
N ARG A 225 -32.97 47.82 -45.19
CA ARG A 225 -33.96 47.69 -46.27
C ARG A 225 -35.36 48.12 -45.83
N THR A 226 -35.73 47.85 -44.58
CA THR A 226 -37.01 48.27 -44.00
C THR A 226 -37.07 49.79 -43.88
N GLU A 227 -35.99 50.44 -43.43
CA GLU A 227 -35.88 51.91 -43.40
C GLU A 227 -35.96 52.51 -44.81
N GLN A 228 -35.30 51.90 -45.78
CA GLN A 228 -35.31 52.35 -47.17
C GLN A 228 -36.71 52.21 -47.82
N GLN A 229 -37.42 51.11 -47.53
CA GLN A 229 -38.81 50.94 -47.96
C GLN A 229 -39.76 51.94 -47.29
N ALA A 230 -39.59 52.20 -45.99
CA ALA A 230 -40.39 53.20 -45.29
C ALA A 230 -40.22 54.59 -45.93
N ALA A 231 -38.97 54.97 -46.25
CA ALA A 231 -38.68 56.22 -46.95
C ALA A 231 -39.34 56.28 -48.34
N ALA A 232 -39.26 55.21 -49.14
CA ALA A 232 -39.92 55.15 -50.45
C ALA A 232 -41.45 55.25 -50.36
N LEU A 233 -42.04 54.67 -49.31
CA LEU A 233 -43.47 54.78 -49.04
C LEU A 233 -43.86 56.22 -48.66
N THR A 234 -43.02 56.91 -47.87
CA THR A 234 -43.20 58.34 -47.55
C THR A 234 -43.15 59.20 -48.81
N GLU A 235 -42.19 58.95 -49.71
CA GLU A 235 -42.07 59.67 -50.99
C GLU A 235 -43.29 59.41 -51.90
N THR A 236 -43.79 58.18 -51.93
CA THR A 236 -45.01 57.82 -52.69
C THR A 236 -46.24 58.51 -52.12
N ALA A 237 -46.37 58.56 -50.79
CA ALA A 237 -47.48 59.26 -50.12
C ALA A 237 -47.46 60.75 -50.42
N ALA A 238 -46.28 61.40 -50.36
CA ALA A 238 -46.11 62.80 -50.73
C ALA A 238 -46.45 63.05 -52.22
N SER A 239 -46.04 62.15 -53.11
CA SER A 239 -46.38 62.20 -54.53
C SER A 239 -47.89 62.07 -54.77
N MET A 240 -48.57 61.21 -54.02
CA MET A 240 -50.03 61.07 -54.05
C MET A 240 -50.74 62.31 -53.52
N GLU A 241 -50.21 62.96 -52.50
CA GLU A 241 -50.73 64.22 -51.97
C GLU A 241 -50.63 65.35 -53.00
N GLN A 242 -49.49 65.44 -53.69
CA GLN A 242 -49.26 66.40 -54.77
C GLN A 242 -50.12 66.10 -56.02
N LEU A 243 -50.30 64.82 -56.38
CA LEU A 243 -51.25 64.41 -57.43
C LEU A 243 -52.69 64.76 -57.05
N GLY A 244 -53.09 64.51 -55.80
CA GLY A 244 -54.40 64.89 -55.29
C GLY A 244 -54.66 66.39 -55.39
N ALA A 245 -53.67 67.22 -55.02
CA ALA A 245 -53.74 68.67 -55.19
C ALA A 245 -53.89 69.07 -56.67
N THR A 246 -53.15 68.43 -57.57
CA THR A 246 -53.22 68.69 -59.02
C THR A 246 -54.58 68.28 -59.61
N VAL A 247 -55.14 67.14 -59.20
CA VAL A 247 -56.47 66.69 -59.60
C VAL A 247 -57.56 67.65 -59.10
N LYS A 248 -57.43 68.13 -57.87
CA LYS A 248 -58.33 69.16 -57.32
C LYS A 248 -58.27 70.44 -58.15
N GLN A 249 -57.06 70.92 -58.46
CA GLN A 249 -56.86 72.10 -59.31
C GLN A 249 -57.43 71.90 -60.73
N ASN A 250 -57.23 70.75 -61.36
CA ASN A 250 -57.83 70.43 -62.66
C ASN A 250 -59.36 70.42 -62.60
N THR A 251 -59.93 69.91 -61.51
CA THR A 251 -61.37 69.90 -61.29
C THR A 251 -61.92 71.33 -61.19
N GLU A 252 -61.28 72.18 -60.39
CA GLU A 252 -61.61 73.61 -60.28
C GLU A 252 -61.50 74.33 -61.64
N ASN A 253 -60.45 74.06 -62.42
CA ASN A 253 -60.28 74.59 -63.78
C ASN A 253 -61.41 74.15 -64.73
N VAL A 254 -61.86 72.89 -64.65
CA VAL A 254 -62.98 72.39 -65.46
C VAL A 254 -64.28 73.07 -65.06
N PHE A 255 -64.56 73.23 -63.77
CA PHE A 255 -65.73 73.98 -63.30
C PHE A 255 -65.73 75.42 -63.80
N GLU A 256 -64.58 76.09 -63.74
CA GLU A 256 -64.41 77.45 -64.23
C GLU A 256 -64.57 77.54 -65.76
N ALA A 257 -64.00 76.60 -66.51
CA ALA A 257 -64.18 76.52 -67.96
C ALA A 257 -65.65 76.26 -68.36
N CYS A 258 -66.35 75.37 -67.64
CA CYS A 258 -67.78 75.14 -67.82
C CYS A 258 -68.60 76.41 -67.54
N ARG A 259 -68.25 77.16 -66.48
CA ARG A 259 -68.88 78.46 -66.15
C ARG A 259 -68.69 79.47 -67.29
N LEU A 260 -67.46 79.65 -67.76
CA LEU A 260 -67.14 80.55 -68.88
C LEU A 260 -67.85 80.15 -70.17
N THR A 261 -67.93 78.85 -70.46
CA THR A 261 -68.64 78.34 -71.65
C THR A 261 -70.13 78.61 -71.55
N SER A 262 -70.74 78.41 -70.38
CA SER A 262 -72.16 78.74 -70.15
C SER A 262 -72.43 80.25 -70.30
N GLU A 263 -71.54 81.11 -69.80
CA GLU A 263 -71.60 82.56 -70.02
C GLU A 263 -71.47 82.93 -71.50
N ALA A 264 -70.55 82.31 -72.24
CA ALA A 264 -70.37 82.52 -73.66
C ALA A 264 -71.61 82.11 -74.47
N VAL A 265 -72.23 80.96 -74.17
CA VAL A 265 -73.49 80.52 -74.77
C VAL A 265 -74.61 81.52 -74.48
N LYS A 266 -74.75 81.98 -73.23
CA LYS A 266 -75.76 82.97 -72.85
C LYS A 266 -75.56 84.32 -73.58
N ASN A 267 -74.31 84.75 -73.74
CA ASN A 267 -73.97 85.94 -74.49
C ASN A 267 -74.27 85.76 -75.99
N ALA A 268 -74.00 84.58 -76.56
CA ALA A 268 -74.35 84.25 -77.95
C ALA A 268 -75.87 84.24 -78.17
N GLU A 269 -76.66 83.64 -77.27
CA GLU A 269 -78.13 83.69 -77.31
C GLU A 269 -78.66 85.13 -77.22
N SER A 270 -78.04 85.95 -76.36
CA SER A 270 -78.39 87.37 -76.25
C SER A 270 -78.04 88.14 -77.53
N GLY A 271 -76.89 87.84 -78.15
CA GLY A 271 -76.49 88.40 -79.44
C GLY A 271 -77.39 87.94 -80.60
N GLU A 272 -77.85 86.68 -80.59
CA GLU A 272 -78.83 86.17 -81.55
C GLU A 272 -80.14 86.96 -81.46
N LYS A 273 -80.65 87.20 -80.25
CA LYS A 273 -81.85 88.04 -80.05
C LYS A 273 -81.67 89.45 -80.62
N VAL A 274 -80.52 90.08 -80.37
CA VAL A 274 -80.21 91.41 -80.93
C VAL A 274 -80.13 91.34 -82.46
N SER A 275 -79.51 90.32 -83.04
CA SER A 275 -79.45 90.15 -84.49
C SER A 275 -80.84 89.90 -85.11
N GLN A 276 -81.71 89.14 -84.46
CA GLN A 276 -83.11 88.94 -84.89
C GLN A 276 -83.89 90.26 -84.80
N GLU A 277 -83.68 91.06 -83.76
CA GLU A 277 -84.31 92.38 -83.61
C GLU A 277 -83.87 93.35 -84.72
N VAL A 278 -82.59 93.32 -85.12
CA VAL A 278 -82.09 94.14 -86.24
C VAL A 278 -82.65 93.66 -87.59
N VAL A 279 -82.74 92.35 -87.85
CA VAL A 279 -83.34 91.82 -89.10
C VAL A 279 -84.84 92.15 -89.19
N VAL A 280 -85.55 92.18 -88.06
CA VAL A 280 -86.95 92.64 -88.03
C VAL A 280 -87.04 94.16 -88.24
N SER A 281 -86.05 94.94 -87.79
CA SER A 281 -86.02 96.39 -88.03
C SER A 281 -85.57 96.78 -89.43
N ASP A 282 -84.73 95.98 -90.09
CA ASP A 282 -84.15 96.24 -91.43
C ASP A 282 -85.01 95.63 -92.56
N GLY A 283 -86.02 94.82 -92.22
CA GLY A 283 -87.05 94.31 -93.13
C GLY A 283 -88.32 95.18 -93.20
N ALA A 284 -88.29 96.39 -92.65
CA ALA A 284 -89.44 97.28 -92.49
C ALA A 284 -89.40 98.57 -93.33
N ASP A 285 -88.41 98.76 -94.22
CA ASP A 285 -88.32 99.90 -95.15
C ASP A 285 -88.31 99.48 -96.63
#